data_AF-A0A1Z9LX69-F1
#
_entry.id   AF-A0A1Z9LX69-F1
#
_cell.length_a   1.000
_cell.length_b   1.000
_cell.length_c   1.000
_cell.angle_alpha   90.00
_cell.angle_beta   90.00
_cell.angle_gamma   90.00
#
_symmetry.space_group_name_H-M   'P 1'
#
loop_
_entity.id
_entity.type
_entity.pdbx_description
1 polymer ?
#
loop_
_entity_poly.entity_id
_entity_poly.type
_entity_poly.pdbx_seq_one_letter_code
_entity_poly.pdbx_strand_id
1 'polypeptide(L)' 'MKELRETIIKSLLRHAEGHIEKHCANIEIYLTNPAGIGEHSDILEAIEKELAVIAEYEDQISIIRKYFS' A
#
# COMPACT_ATOMS: atom_id res chain seq x y z
N MET A 1 -9.47 -11.77 26.38
CA MET A 1 -8.98 -10.56 25.68
C MET A 1 -7.84 -10.81 24.69
N LYS A 2 -7.12 -11.95 24.73
CA LYS A 2 -6.12 -12.31 23.68
C LYS A 2 -6.70 -12.30 22.26
N GLU A 3 -7.88 -12.89 22.08
CA GLU A 3 -8.61 -12.92 20.80
C GLU A 3 -8.81 -11.53 20.16
N LEU A 4 -9.15 -10.52 20.97
CA LEU A 4 -9.37 -9.16 20.45
C LEU A 4 -8.06 -8.51 20.00
N ARG A 5 -6.97 -8.69 20.76
CA ARG A 5 -5.64 -8.18 20.39
C ARG A 5 -5.18 -8.80 19.07
N GLU A 6 -5.28 -10.11 18.94
CA GLU A 6 -4.88 -10.84 17.73
C GLU A 6 -5.75 -10.43 16.53
N THR A 7 -7.06 -10.25 16.74
CA THR A 7 -7.97 -9.76 15.70
C THR A 7 -7.58 -8.36 15.22
N ILE A 8 -7.27 -7.44 16.14
CA ILE A 8 -6.86 -6.07 15.78
C ILE A 8 -5.55 -6.08 14.98
N ILE A 9 -4.53 -6.80 15.45
CA ILE A 9 -3.23 -6.88 14.77
C ILE A 9 -3.41 -7.46 13.36
N LYS A 10 -4.18 -8.54 13.23
CA LYS A 10 -4.47 -9.17 11.94
C LYS A 10 -5.24 -8.24 11.00
N SER A 11 -6.19 -7.47 11.52
CA SER A 11 -6.94 -6.48 10.72
C SER A 11 -6.04 -5.34 10.22
N LEU A 12 -5.13 -4.84 11.07
CA LEU A 12 -4.18 -3.79 10.68
C LEU A 12 -3.21 -4.28 9.60
N LEU A 13 -2.66 -5.49 9.75
CA LEU A 13 -1.77 -6.10 8.76
C LEU A 13 -2.48 -6.26 7.40
N ARG A 14 -3.69 -6.84 7.40
CA ARG A 14 -4.47 -7.02 6.17
C ARG A 14 -4.85 -5.72 5.49
N HIS A 15 -5.14 -4.68 6.28
CA HIS A 15 -5.45 -3.37 5.74
C HIS A 15 -4.22 -2.77 5.03
N ALA A 16 -3.06 -2.79 5.67
CA ALA A 16 -1.81 -2.31 5.08
C ALA A 16 -1.43 -3.12 3.81
N GLU A 17 -1.51 -4.45 3.87
CA GLU A 17 -1.27 -5.35 2.73
C GLU A 17 -2.20 -5.02 1.55
N GLY A 18 -3.50 -4.84 1.81
CA GLY A 18 -4.46 -4.46 0.77
C GLY A 18 -4.19 -3.08 0.15
N HIS A 19 -3.70 -2.11 0.92
CA HIS A 19 -3.28 -0.82 0.36
C HIS A 19 -2.04 -0.97 -0.51
N ILE A 20 -1.03 -1.73 -0.07
CA ILE A 20 0.17 -2.00 -0.88
C ILE A 20 -0.24 -2.63 -2.22
N GLU A 21 -1.07 -3.68 -2.20
CA GLU A 21 -1.54 -4.35 -3.42
C GLU A 21 -2.29 -3.39 -4.36
N LYS A 22 -3.15 -2.54 -3.81
CA LYS A 22 -3.87 -1.51 -4.58
C LYS A 22 -2.90 -0.53 -5.26
N HIS A 23 -1.90 -0.02 -4.53
CA HIS A 23 -0.92 0.93 -5.07
C HIS A 23 0.02 0.26 -6.09
N CYS A 24 0.41 -1.01 -5.88
CA CYS A 24 1.11 -1.79 -6.89
C CYS A 24 0.28 -1.95 -8.17
N ALA A 25 -1.02 -2.24 -8.05
CA ALA A 25 -1.92 -2.36 -9.21
C ALA A 25 -2.05 -1.04 -9.98
N ASN A 26 -2.09 0.11 -9.29
CA ASN A 26 -2.08 1.42 -9.93
C ASN A 26 -0.80 1.63 -10.76
N ILE A 27 0.36 1.28 -10.21
CA ILE A 27 1.65 1.36 -10.93
C ILE A 27 1.61 0.48 -12.19
N GLU A 28 1.12 -0.76 -12.10
CA GLU A 28 0.98 -1.63 -13.26
C GLU A 28 0.05 -1.05 -14.33
N ILE A 29 -1.05 -0.41 -13.93
CA ILE A 29 -1.95 0.29 -14.86
C ILE A 29 -1.20 1.45 -15.55
N TYR A 30 -0.42 2.25 -14.81
CA TYR A 30 0.39 3.32 -15.38
C TYR A 30 1.45 2.80 -16.37
N LEU A 31 2.06 1.65 -16.09
CA LEU A 31 3.08 1.03 -16.94
C LEU A 31 2.51 0.37 -18.21
N THR A 32 1.31 -0.20 -18.12
CA THR A 32 0.71 -1.01 -19.20
C THR A 32 -0.26 -0.24 -20.09
N ASN A 33 -0.96 0.76 -19.54
CA ASN A 33 -1.94 1.55 -20.27
C ASN A 33 -1.88 3.04 -19.91
N PRO A 34 -0.80 3.74 -20.30
CA PRO A 34 -0.61 5.16 -20.00
C PRO A 34 -1.65 6.07 -20.68
N ALA A 35 -2.30 5.60 -21.75
CA ALA A 35 -3.28 6.36 -22.51
C ALA A 35 -4.70 6.14 -21.97
N GLY A 36 -5.29 7.16 -21.32
CA GLY A 36 -6.69 7.13 -20.87
C GLY A 36 -6.90 7.51 -19.40
N ILE A 37 -5.83 7.64 -18.61
CA ILE A 37 -5.88 8.19 -17.26
C ILE A 37 -5.70 9.71 -17.40
N GLY A 38 -6.81 10.39 -17.66
CA GLY A 38 -6.84 11.81 -17.98
C GLY A 38 -6.03 12.67 -16.99
N GLU A 39 -5.35 13.68 -17.56
CA GLU A 39 -4.85 14.89 -16.90
C GLU A 39 -3.59 14.81 -16.00
N HIS A 40 -2.97 13.64 -15.80
CA HIS A 40 -1.62 13.61 -15.21
C HIS A 40 -0.57 13.61 -16.33
N SER A 41 -0.04 14.79 -16.65
CA SER A 41 1.01 14.96 -17.67
C SER A 41 2.32 14.23 -17.32
N ASP A 42 2.48 13.82 -16.05
CA ASP A 42 3.67 13.13 -15.55
C ASP A 42 3.30 11.80 -14.88
N ILE A 43 3.51 10.71 -15.62
CA ILE A 43 3.27 9.33 -15.17
C ILE A 43 4.33 8.91 -14.14
N LEU A 44 5.56 9.42 -14.25
CA LEU A 44 6.61 9.09 -13.31
C LEU A 44 6.34 9.73 -11.94
N GLU A 45 5.88 10.98 -11.91
CA GLU A 45 5.46 11.63 -10.67
C GLU A 45 4.30 10.86 -9.99
N ALA A 46 3.36 10.34 -10.79
CA ALA A 46 2.28 9.50 -10.26
C ALA A 46 2.84 8.20 -9.65
N ILE A 47 3.73 7.49 -10.35
CA ILE A 47 4.38 6.28 -9.83
C ILE A 47 5.17 6.57 -8.54
N GLU A 48 5.89 7.69 -8.47
CA GLU A 48 6.63 8.11 -7.27
C GLU A 48 5.70 8.30 -6.06
N LYS A 49 4.52 8.89 -6.27
CA LYS A 49 3.51 9.04 -5.21
C LYS A 49 2.97 7.69 -4.75
N GLU A 50 2.67 6.78 -5.67
CA GLU A 50 2.21 5.42 -5.32
C GLU A 50 3.29 4.67 -4.52
N LEU A 51 4.57 4.76 -4.93
CA LEU A 51 5.70 4.16 -4.21
C LEU A 51 5.88 4.74 -2.80
N ALA A 52 5.68 6.05 -2.62
CA ALA A 52 5.77 6.68 -1.30
C ALA A 52 4.72 6.11 -0.33
N VAL A 53 3.50 5.86 -0.81
CA VAL A 53 2.45 5.25 0.01
C VAL A 53 2.73 3.78 0.30
N ILE A 54 3.29 3.03 -0.66
CA ILE A 54 3.75 1.65 -0.43
C ILE A 54 4.80 1.62 0.70
N ALA A 55 5.79 2.51 0.65
CA ALA A 55 6.82 2.60 1.68
C ALA A 55 6.25 2.89 3.07
N GLU A 56 5.26 3.80 3.17
CA GLU A 56 4.58 4.09 4.43
C GLU A 56 3.89 2.84 5.02
N TYR A 57 3.17 2.07 4.21
CA TYR A 57 2.50 0.86 4.67
C TYR A 57 3.46 -0.29 4.96
N GLU A 58 4.57 -0.43 4.23
CA GLU A 58 5.64 -1.37 4.59
C GLU A 58 6.23 -1.07 5.96
N ASP A 59 6.51 0.21 6.26
CA ASP A 59 7.01 0.63 7.57
C ASP A 59 6.00 0.32 8.69
N GLN A 60 4.70 0.55 8.45
CA GLN A 60 3.66 0.18 9.40
C GLN A 60 3.64 -1.33 9.66
N ILE A 61 3.70 -2.17 8.62
CA ILE A 61 3.78 -3.63 8.75
C ILE A 61 5.03 -4.04 9.55
N SER A 62 6.17 -3.44 9.25
CA SER A 62 7.45 -3.69 9.94
C SER A 62 7.35 -3.39 11.43
N ILE A 63 6.78 -2.23 11.79
CA ILE A 63 6.54 -1.83 13.19
C ILE A 63 5.58 -2.80 13.88
N ILE A 64 4.46 -3.14 13.22
CA ILE A 64 3.46 -4.07 13.78
C ILE A 64 4.11 -5.43 14.05
N ARG A 65 4.86 -5.97 13.08
CA ARG A 65 5.55 -7.26 13.22
C ARG A 65 6.63 -7.23 14.27
N LYS A 66 7.38 -6.14 14.38
CA LYS A 66 8.51 -6.00 15.33
C LYS A 66 8.06 -5.90 16.79
N TYR A 67 6.97 -5.19 17.07
CA TYR A 67 6.57 -4.86 18.44
C TYR A 67 5.32 -5.59 18.92
N PHE A 68 4.51 -6.14 18.02
CA PHE A 68 3.20 -6.67 18.36
C PHE A 68 2.94 -8.10 17.87
N SER A 69 3.78 -8.65 16.98
CA SER A 69 3.67 -10.02 16.46
C SER A 69 4.61 -11.02 17.13
#